data_AF-A0A368F0G8-F1
#
_entry.id   AF-A0A368F0G8-F1
#
_cell.length_a   1.000
_cell.length_b   1.000
_cell.length_c   1.000
_cell.angle_alpha   90.00
_cell.angle_beta   90.00
_cell.angle_gamma   90.00
#
_symmetry.space_group_name_H-M   'P 1'
#
loop_
_entity.id
_entity.type
_entity.pdbx_description
1 polymer ?
#
loop_
_entity_poly.entity_id
_entity_poly.type
_entity_poly.pdbx_seq_one_letter_code
_entity_poly.pdbx_strand_id
1 'polypeptide(L)'
;MVYRKLIKFSGPISVVYFIPSRIQNTPILCDKGDSGPANFHEERYLVVSSTLGPVAVWKCNFEEDFLSWNHEFVLKQSEQFDTITSACAIRDLIAVGTYSEKVLFYSSNCDLLSHEIASITQIHAPVVTMKVLDETTLYVLSTAGLHTVTLNDV
;
A
#
# COMPACT_ATOMS: atom_id res chain seq x y z
N MET A 1 24.17 6.00 15.72
CA MET A 1 24.39 4.65 15.13
C MET A 1 23.16 4.35 14.29
N VAL A 2 23.28 4.05 13.00
CA VAL A 2 22.09 3.80 12.15
C VAL A 2 21.69 2.33 12.32
N TYR A 3 20.56 2.08 12.99
CA TYR A 3 20.01 0.73 13.08
C TYR A 3 19.44 0.33 11.73
N ARG A 4 20.19 -0.50 10.98
CA ARG A 4 19.73 -1.10 9.74
C ARG A 4 19.11 -2.46 10.04
N LYS A 5 17.92 -2.65 9.51
CA LYS A 5 17.10 -3.84 9.72
C LYS A 5 16.66 -4.34 8.34
N LEU A 6 16.77 -5.65 8.10
CA LEU A 6 16.62 -6.25 6.77
C LEU A 6 15.32 -7.06 6.70
N ILE A 7 14.48 -6.74 5.72
CA ILE A 7 13.35 -7.59 5.31
C ILE A 7 13.83 -8.42 4.11
N LYS A 8 13.70 -9.74 4.21
CA LYS A 8 14.10 -10.67 3.15
C LYS A 8 12.90 -11.00 2.27
N PHE A 9 13.12 -11.02 0.96
CA PHE A 9 12.13 -11.40 -0.03
C PHE A 9 12.72 -12.50 -0.92
N SER A 10 11.85 -13.35 -1.48
CA SER A 10 12.22 -14.50 -2.30
C SER A 10 12.67 -14.13 -3.72
N GLY A 11 12.51 -12.86 -4.13
CA GLY A 11 12.82 -12.39 -5.47
C GLY A 11 13.13 -10.90 -5.54
N PRO A 12 13.44 -10.38 -6.74
CA PRO A 12 13.70 -8.96 -6.94
C PRO A 12 12.46 -8.13 -6.61
N ILE A 13 12.65 -7.09 -5.80
CA ILE A 13 11.60 -6.15 -5.43
C ILE A 13 11.31 -5.23 -6.62
N SER A 14 10.06 -5.17 -7.04
CA SER A 14 9.58 -4.22 -8.06
C SER A 14 8.85 -3.03 -7.45
N VAL A 15 8.24 -3.21 -6.27
CA VAL A 15 7.42 -2.18 -5.63
C VAL A 15 7.79 -2.02 -4.16
N VAL A 16 7.99 -0.76 -3.76
CA VAL A 16 8.06 -0.30 -2.37
C VAL A 16 7.30 1.00 -2.28
N TYR A 17 6.22 1.04 -1.51
CA TYR A 17 5.36 2.22 -1.39
C TYR A 17 4.86 2.38 0.05
N PHE A 18 5.13 3.52 0.67
CA PHE A 18 4.53 3.87 1.95
C PHE A 18 3.10 4.33 1.72
N ILE A 19 2.14 3.67 2.37
CA ILE A 19 0.78 4.17 2.45
C ILE A 19 0.83 5.46 3.27
N PRO A 20 0.44 6.61 2.70
CA PRO A 20 0.38 7.86 3.46
C PRO A 20 -0.53 7.65 4.65
N SER A 21 0.00 7.81 5.87
CA SER A 21 -0.80 7.70 7.08
C SER A 21 -1.93 8.72 6.98
N ARG A 22 -3.19 8.26 6.94
CA ARG A 22 -4.27 9.13 7.39
C ARG A 22 -3.98 9.39 8.85
N ILE A 23 -3.91 10.65 9.25
CA ILE A 23 -3.88 11.01 10.66
C ILE A 23 -5.23 10.54 11.22
N GLN A 24 -5.29 9.30 11.69
CA GLN A 24 -6.36 8.88 12.56
C GLN A 24 -6.10 9.63 13.85
N ASN A 25 -6.82 10.75 14.03
CA ASN A 25 -7.02 11.34 15.33
C ASN A 25 -7.86 10.36 16.16
N THR A 26 -7.33 9.19 16.48
CA THR A 26 -7.92 8.32 17.47
C THR A 26 -7.72 9.06 18.79
N PRO A 27 -8.78 9.53 19.46
CA PRO A 27 -8.60 10.13 20.77
C PRO A 27 -8.15 9.00 21.67
N ILE A 28 -6.87 9.02 22.05
CA ILE A 28 -6.39 8.20 23.16
C ILE A 28 -7.20 8.69 24.36
N LEU A 29 -8.16 7.88 24.81
CA LEU A 29 -8.86 8.04 26.08
C LEU A 29 -7.83 7.83 27.19
N CYS A 30 -6.97 8.81 27.42
CA CYS A 30 -6.16 8.91 28.62
C CYS A 30 -7.05 9.48 29.72
N ASP A 31 -7.68 8.59 30.48
CA ASP A 31 -8.19 8.93 31.78
C ASP A 31 -7.00 9.27 32.70
N LYS A 32 -7.00 10.53 33.14
CA LYS A 32 -6.26 11.15 34.25
C LYS A 32 -4.79 10.77 34.49
N GLY A 33 -3.94 11.76 34.18
CA GLY A 33 -3.02 12.32 35.17
C GLY A 33 -1.71 11.58 35.38
N ASP A 34 -0.77 11.74 34.46
CA ASP A 34 0.63 11.98 34.80
C ASP A 34 1.38 12.48 33.55
N SER A 35 2.08 13.59 33.70
CA SER A 35 2.90 14.21 32.66
C SER A 35 4.21 13.43 32.48
N GLY A 36 4.15 12.29 31.77
CA GLY A 36 5.32 11.61 31.21
C GLY A 36 5.67 12.16 29.82
N PRO A 37 6.90 11.92 29.30
CA PRO A 37 7.21 12.28 27.91
C PRO A 37 6.22 11.54 27.00
N ALA A 38 5.62 12.27 26.05
CA ALA A 38 4.69 11.68 25.10
C ALA A 38 5.42 10.55 24.36
N ASN A 39 5.03 9.30 24.62
CA ASN A 39 5.52 8.16 23.86
C ASN A 39 5.06 8.35 22.41
N PHE A 40 5.97 8.77 21.54
CA PHE A 40 5.73 8.94 20.11
C PHE A 40 5.66 7.53 19.48
N HIS A 41 4.48 6.92 19.55
CA HIS A 41 4.18 5.69 18.82
C HIS A 41 3.70 6.07 17.42
N GLU A 42 4.53 5.83 16.41
CA GLU A 42 4.19 6.10 15.01
C GLU A 42 3.98 4.79 14.24
N GLU A 43 2.77 4.61 13.70
CA GLU A 43 2.42 3.49 12.84
C GLU A 43 2.46 3.91 11.36
N ARG A 44 3.16 3.13 10.54
CA ARG A 44 3.18 3.29 9.07
C ARG A 44 2.91 1.96 8.40
N TYR A 45 2.27 2.01 7.23
CA TYR A 45 2.04 0.82 6.41
C TYR A 45 2.88 0.90 5.13
N LEU A 46 3.46 -0.22 4.76
CA LEU A 46 4.34 -0.36 3.62
C LEU A 46 3.81 -1.45 2.68
N VAL A 47 3.50 -1.06 1.44
CA VAL A 47 3.20 -1.99 0.35
C VAL A 47 4.52 -2.42 -0.28
N VAL A 48 4.79 -3.71 -0.31
CA VAL A 48 5.98 -4.29 -0.94
C VAL A 48 5.58 -5.44 -1.85
N SER A 49 6.22 -5.54 -3.01
CA SER A 49 6.03 -6.69 -3.87
C SER A 49 7.29 -7.05 -4.64
N SER A 50 7.46 -8.36 -4.86
CA SER A 50 8.39 -8.85 -5.86
C SER A 50 7.81 -8.69 -7.26
N THR A 51 8.63 -8.85 -8.29
CA THR A 51 8.18 -8.77 -9.68
C THR A 51 6.96 -9.66 -9.97
N LEU A 52 6.91 -10.88 -9.43
CA LEU A 52 5.81 -11.83 -9.67
C LEU A 52 4.73 -11.84 -8.57
N GLY A 53 4.80 -10.88 -7.64
CA GLY A 53 3.90 -10.89 -6.49
C GLY A 53 4.19 -12.02 -5.50
N PRO A 54 3.23 -12.29 -4.59
CA PRO A 54 2.07 -11.45 -4.34
C PRO A 54 2.48 -10.11 -3.72
N VAL A 55 1.60 -9.11 -3.79
CA VAL A 55 1.76 -7.84 -3.05
C VAL A 55 1.47 -8.10 -1.58
N ALA A 56 2.35 -7.62 -0.70
CA ALA A 56 2.22 -7.73 0.75
C ALA A 56 2.19 -6.34 1.38
N VAL A 57 1.43 -6.22 2.47
CA VAL A 57 1.38 -5.03 3.30
C VAL A 57 2.02 -5.33 4.65
N TRP A 58 2.97 -4.48 5.02
CA TRP A 58 3.70 -4.57 6.27
C TRP A 58 3.30 -3.41 7.16
N LYS A 59 3.03 -3.68 8.44
CA LYS A 59 2.88 -2.66 9.47
C LYS A 59 4.24 -2.40 10.09
N CYS A 60 4.70 -1.16 10.05
CA CYS A 60 5.93 -0.69 10.68
C CYS A 60 5.58 0.18 11.89
N ASN A 61 6.02 -0.22 13.07
CA ASN A 61 5.84 0.54 14.30
C ASN A 61 7.18 1.16 14.69
N PHE A 62 7.17 2.47 14.90
CA PHE A 62 8.29 3.22 15.44
C PHE A 62 7.94 3.61 16.87
N GLU A 63 8.68 3.05 17.83
CA GLU A 63 8.60 3.35 19.25
C GLU A 63 9.94 3.94 19.68
N GLU A 64 9.98 5.25 19.94
CA GLU A 64 11.21 5.98 20.26
C GLU A 64 12.30 5.75 19.17
N ASP A 65 13.35 4.99 19.49
CA ASP A 65 14.45 4.61 18.59
C ASP A 65 14.30 3.19 18.01
N PHE A 66 13.21 2.49 18.32
CA PHE A 66 12.97 1.10 17.93
C PHE A 66 11.98 1.00 16.77
N LEU A 67 12.46 0.52 15.62
CA LEU A 67 11.62 0.08 14.51
C LEU A 67 11.29 -1.41 14.64
N SER A 68 10.01 -1.74 14.76
CA SER A 68 9.48 -3.11 14.62
C SER A 68 8.56 -3.20 13.41
N TRP A 69 8.37 -4.40 12.88
CA TRP A 69 7.39 -4.60 11.81
C TRP A 69 6.73 -5.96 11.93
N ASN A 70 5.49 -5.99 11.50
CA ASN A 70 4.71 -7.21 11.36
C ASN A 70 4.20 -7.30 9.92
N HIS A 71 4.24 -8.52 9.39
CA HIS A 71 3.62 -8.79 8.10
C HIS A 71 2.11 -8.85 8.32
N GLU A 72 1.39 -7.83 7.86
CA GLU A 72 -0.03 -7.64 8.18
C GLU A 72 -0.89 -8.58 7.32
N PHE A 73 -0.80 -8.43 5.99
CA PHE A 73 -1.58 -9.24 5.06
C PHE A 73 -0.97 -9.33 3.66
N VAL A 74 -1.48 -10.29 2.87
CA VAL A 74 -1.08 -10.53 1.47
C VAL A 74 -2.28 -10.38 0.55
N LEU A 75 -2.10 -9.64 -0.54
CA LEU A 75 -3.03 -9.55 -1.65
C LEU A 75 -2.80 -10.73 -2.61
N LYS A 76 -3.10 -11.96 -2.17
CA LYS A 76 -2.70 -13.19 -2.89
C LYS A 76 -3.10 -13.20 -4.36
N GLN A 77 -4.29 -12.70 -4.69
CA GLN A 77 -4.78 -12.67 -6.07
C GLN A 77 -3.86 -11.90 -7.03
N SER A 78 -3.02 -10.97 -6.53
CA SER A 78 -2.09 -10.20 -7.37
C SER A 78 -1.08 -11.07 -8.12
N GLU A 79 -0.67 -12.22 -7.57
CA GLU A 79 0.27 -13.15 -8.24
C GLU A 79 -0.36 -13.89 -9.43
N GLN A 80 -1.69 -13.85 -9.55
CA GLN A 80 -2.41 -14.40 -10.70
C GLN A 80 -2.33 -13.46 -11.91
N PHE A 81 -1.90 -12.22 -11.68
CA PHE A 81 -1.64 -11.25 -12.70
C PHE A 81 -0.14 -11.24 -12.97
N ASP A 82 0.24 -10.91 -14.20
CA ASP A 82 1.65 -10.80 -14.61
C ASP A 82 2.39 -9.75 -13.74
N THR A 83 3.65 -9.50 -14.07
CA THR A 83 4.58 -8.62 -13.41
C THR A 83 3.94 -7.40 -12.73
N ILE A 84 4.11 -7.29 -11.41
CA ILE A 84 3.69 -6.15 -10.61
C ILE A 84 4.67 -5.00 -10.82
N THR A 85 4.19 -3.86 -11.32
CA THR A 85 5.06 -2.74 -11.72
C THR A 85 4.97 -1.54 -10.78
N SER A 86 3.81 -1.33 -10.14
CA SER A 86 3.60 -0.20 -9.26
C SER A 86 2.47 -0.45 -8.26
N ALA A 87 2.50 0.29 -7.15
CA ALA A 87 1.37 0.36 -6.24
C ALA A 87 1.21 1.79 -5.72
N CYS A 88 -0.02 2.14 -5.36
CA CYS A 88 -0.33 3.36 -4.63
C CYS A 88 -1.58 3.17 -3.77
N ALA A 89 -1.85 4.11 -2.87
CA ALA A 89 -3.06 4.11 -2.06
C ALA A 89 -3.91 5.33 -2.43
N ILE A 90 -5.17 5.08 -2.77
CA ILE A 90 -6.15 6.10 -3.15
C ILE A 90 -7.44 5.83 -2.37
N ARG A 91 -7.94 6.83 -1.64
CA ARG A 91 -8.98 6.64 -0.61
C ARG A 91 -8.59 5.51 0.35
N ASP A 92 -9.45 4.50 0.48
CA ASP A 92 -9.30 3.31 1.30
C ASP A 92 -9.03 2.08 0.43
N LEU A 93 -8.39 2.31 -0.73
CA LEU A 93 -8.01 1.29 -1.68
C LEU A 93 -6.51 1.28 -1.91
N ILE A 94 -5.95 0.08 -2.09
CA ILE A 94 -4.62 -0.13 -2.63
C ILE A 94 -4.78 -0.45 -4.11
N ALA A 95 -4.24 0.41 -4.97
CA ALA A 95 -4.19 0.19 -6.40
C ALA A 95 -2.86 -0.47 -6.77
N VAL A 96 -2.90 -1.54 -7.55
CA VAL A 96 -1.73 -2.31 -8.02
C VAL A 96 -1.74 -2.32 -9.54
N GLY A 97 -0.67 -1.83 -10.15
CA GLY A 97 -0.48 -1.81 -11.59
C GLY A 97 0.30 -3.03 -12.05
N THR A 98 -0.14 -3.63 -13.15
CA THR A 98 0.47 -4.84 -13.70
C THR A 98 0.92 -4.65 -15.15
N TYR A 99 1.92 -5.44 -15.55
CA TYR A 99 2.39 -5.50 -16.94
C TYR A 99 1.34 -6.15 -17.85
N SER A 100 0.41 -6.94 -17.31
CA SER A 100 -0.77 -7.46 -18.01
C SER A 100 -1.87 -6.40 -18.22
N GLU A 101 -1.49 -5.13 -18.28
CA GLU A 101 -2.36 -4.02 -18.68
C GLU A 101 -3.55 -3.73 -17.74
N LYS A 102 -3.46 -4.16 -16.48
CA LYS A 102 -4.54 -4.01 -15.49
C LYS A 102 -4.10 -3.16 -14.32
N VAL A 103 -5.08 -2.45 -13.75
CA VAL A 103 -5.01 -1.88 -12.41
C VAL A 103 -5.99 -2.64 -11.54
N LEU A 104 -5.48 -3.23 -10.46
CA LEU A 104 -6.23 -4.00 -9.48
C LEU A 104 -6.45 -3.13 -8.26
N PHE A 105 -7.69 -3.02 -7.80
CA PHE A 105 -8.02 -2.29 -6.58
C PHE A 105 -8.39 -3.26 -5.48
N TYR A 106 -7.73 -3.12 -4.32
CA TYR A 106 -7.98 -3.91 -3.12
C TYR A 106 -8.46 -2.99 -2.02
N SER A 107 -9.39 -3.47 -1.17
CA SER A 107 -9.74 -2.74 0.05
C SER A 107 -8.54 -2.67 0.98
N SER A 108 -8.22 -1.46 1.47
CA SER A 108 -7.17 -1.24 2.47
C SER A 108 -7.66 -1.45 3.90
N ASN A 109 -8.97 -1.66 4.12
CA ASN A 109 -9.52 -1.91 5.45
C ASN A 109 -8.94 -3.24 5.97
N CYS A 110 -8.00 -3.12 6.90
CA CYS A 110 -7.30 -4.23 7.55
C CYS A 110 -8.24 -5.14 8.36
N ASP A 111 -9.51 -4.74 8.55
CA ASP A 111 -10.52 -5.45 9.32
C ASP A 111 -11.22 -6.59 8.56
N LEU A 112 -11.06 -6.69 7.24
CA LEU A 112 -11.73 -7.71 6.45
C LEU A 112 -10.82 -8.91 6.19
N LEU A 113 -11.24 -10.07 6.70
CA LEU A 113 -10.65 -11.41 6.48
C LEU A 113 -10.53 -11.83 5.00
N SER A 114 -10.95 -10.97 4.06
CA SER A 114 -10.89 -11.15 2.62
C SER A 114 -10.20 -9.94 1.98
N HIS A 115 -8.96 -10.11 1.56
CA HIS A 115 -8.21 -9.14 0.75
C HIS A 115 -8.38 -9.43 -0.75
N GLU A 116 -9.64 -9.56 -1.16
CA GLU A 116 -10.03 -9.78 -2.55
C GLU A 116 -9.95 -8.49 -3.36
N ILE A 117 -9.84 -8.65 -4.68
CA ILE A 117 -9.91 -7.56 -5.64
C ILE A 117 -11.32 -6.98 -5.62
N ALA A 118 -11.43 -5.72 -5.20
CA ALA A 118 -12.66 -4.95 -5.20
C ALA A 118 -13.07 -4.58 -6.64
N SER A 119 -12.11 -4.20 -7.49
CA SER A 119 -12.37 -3.90 -8.89
C SER A 119 -11.10 -4.01 -9.75
N ILE A 120 -11.30 -4.16 -11.06
CA ILE A 120 -10.23 -4.24 -12.07
C ILE A 120 -10.51 -3.20 -13.15
N THR A 121 -9.51 -2.41 -13.52
CA THR A 121 -9.55 -1.51 -14.67
C THR A 121 -8.55 -1.96 -15.72
N GLN A 122 -8.99 -2.03 -16.99
CA GLN A 122 -8.14 -2.35 -18.13
C GLN A 122 -7.58 -1.06 -18.75
N ILE A 123 -6.26 -1.01 -18.96
CA ILE A 123 -5.55 0.16 -19.52
C ILE A 123 -5.19 -0.04 -21.00
N HIS A 124 -5.29 -1.29 -21.51
CA HIS A 124 -4.95 -1.67 -22.89
C HIS A 124 -3.49 -1.40 -23.28
N ALA A 125 -2.60 -1.31 -22.29
CA ALA A 125 -1.15 -1.27 -22.45
C ALA A 125 -0.48 -1.55 -21.08
N PRO A 126 0.72 -2.16 -21.05
CA PRO A 126 1.43 -2.46 -19.81
C PRO A 126 1.62 -1.23 -18.91
N VAL A 127 1.21 -1.34 -17.64
CA VAL A 127 1.33 -0.26 -16.67
C VAL A 127 2.81 -0.12 -16.25
N VAL A 128 3.33 1.10 -16.30
CA VAL A 128 4.71 1.42 -15.88
C VAL A 128 4.72 2.01 -14.47
N THR A 129 3.87 2.99 -14.21
CA THR A 129 3.76 3.62 -12.89
C THR A 129 2.41 4.30 -12.71
N MET A 130 2.05 4.58 -11.47
CA MET A 130 0.79 5.22 -11.11
C MET A 130 1.03 6.32 -10.08
N LYS A 131 0.20 7.37 -10.14
CA LYS A 131 0.24 8.47 -9.19
C LYS A 131 -1.17 8.98 -8.90
N VAL A 132 -1.47 9.14 -7.62
CA VAL A 132 -2.73 9.72 -7.17
C VAL A 132 -2.72 11.22 -7.46
N LEU A 133 -3.78 11.70 -8.13
CA LEU A 133 -3.98 13.12 -8.41
C LEU A 133 -4.80 13.77 -7.29
N ASP A 134 -5.91 13.16 -6.94
CA ASP A 134 -6.86 13.62 -5.92
C ASP A 134 -7.56 12.42 -5.26
N GLU A 135 -8.64 12.66 -4.52
CA GLU A 135 -9.35 11.61 -3.80
C GLU A 135 -10.02 10.56 -4.69
N THR A 136 -10.22 10.80 -5.99
CA THR A 136 -10.91 9.84 -6.87
C THR A 136 -10.14 9.51 -8.12
N THR A 137 -9.11 10.30 -8.44
CA THR A 137 -8.43 10.25 -9.72
C THR A 137 -7.02 9.69 -9.56
N LEU A 138 -6.76 8.66 -10.38
CA LEU A 138 -5.46 8.02 -10.51
C LEU A 138 -4.90 8.26 -11.92
N TYR A 139 -3.71 8.82 -11.99
CA TYR A 139 -2.94 8.83 -13.23
C TYR A 139 -2.16 7.53 -13.38
N VAL A 140 -2.28 6.92 -14.56
CA VAL A 140 -1.62 5.67 -14.90
C VAL A 140 -0.76 5.90 -16.13
N LEU A 141 0.56 5.87 -15.96
CA LEU A 141 1.48 5.89 -17.09
C LEU A 141 1.67 4.45 -17.57
N SER A 142 1.30 4.19 -18.82
CA SER A 142 1.55 2.92 -19.51
C SER A 142 2.53 3.11 -20.66
N THR A 143 2.91 2.02 -21.31
CA THR A 143 3.75 2.06 -22.50
C THR A 143 3.08 2.77 -23.70
N ALA A 144 1.76 2.95 -23.67
CA ALA A 144 1.01 3.67 -24.70
C ALA A 144 0.79 5.17 -24.39
N GLY A 145 1.10 5.62 -23.16
CA GLY A 145 0.93 7.01 -22.74
C GLY A 145 0.31 7.15 -21.35
N LEU A 146 -0.17 8.36 -21.06
CA LEU A 146 -0.79 8.70 -19.78
C LEU A 146 -2.31 8.49 -19.85
N HIS A 147 -2.84 7.75 -18.89
CA HIS A 147 -4.27 7.46 -18.72
C HIS A 147 -4.78 8.07 -17.43
N THR A 148 -6.07 8.36 -17.40
CA THR A 148 -6.77 8.84 -16.20
C THR A 148 -7.82 7.81 -15.82
N VAL A 149 -7.75 7.30 -14.60
CA VAL A 149 -8.72 6.37 -14.03
C VAL A 149 -9.45 7.09 -12.90
N THR A 150 -10.76 7.23 -13.02
CA THR A 150 -11.61 7.82 -11.99
C THR A 150 -12.35 6.72 -11.25
N LEU A 151 -12.20 6.69 -9.93
CA LEU A 151 -13.00 5.87 -9.03
C LEU A 151 -14.36 6.54 -8.89
N ASN A 152 -15.35 6.06 -9.65
CA ASN A 152 -16.73 6.42 -9.39
C ASN A 152 -17.20 5.66 -8.14
N ASP A 153 -17.94 6.34 -7.28
CA ASP A 153 -18.62 5.70 -6.16
C ASP A 153 -19.51 4.58 -6.74
N VAL A 154 -19.16 3.33 -6.43
CA VAL A 154 -20.03 2.17 -6.67
C VAL A 154 -21.21 2.25 -5.71
#